data_AF-A0A7K6IED7-F1
#
_entry.id   AF-A0A7K6IED7-F1
#
_cell.length_a   1.000
_cell.length_b   1.000
_cell.length_c   1.000
_cell.angle_alpha   90.00
_cell.angle_beta   90.00
_cell.angle_gamma   90.00
#
_symmetry.space_group_name_H-M   'P 1'
#
loop_
_entity.id
_entity.type
_entity.pdbx_description
1 polymer ?
#
loop_
_entity_poly.entity_id
_entity_poly.type
_entity_poly.pdbx_seq_one_letter_code
_entity_poly.pdbx_strand_id
1 'polypeptide(L)' 'CPQSLLVLLDLLGGPSPAIHSHFSRTHHWFLRLATIEQRLRRLGLLHALPSDPPFFRLSPAPGPVEDDHVPFLQRG' A
#
# COMPACT_ATOMS: atom_id res chain seq x y z
N CYS A 1 -17.50 -6.12 -15.78
CA CYS A 1 -17.23 -7.12 -14.72
C CYS A 1 -16.43 -6.43 -13.61
N PRO A 2 -16.83 -6.54 -12.33
CA PRO A 2 -16.00 -6.01 -11.25
C PRO A 2 -14.63 -6.72 -11.30
N GLN A 3 -13.55 -5.94 -11.22
CA GLN A 3 -12.21 -6.50 -11.06
C GLN A 3 -12.05 -6.95 -9.61
N SER A 4 -11.80 -8.24 -9.39
CA SER A 4 -11.46 -8.78 -8.07
C SER A 4 -10.01 -8.45 -7.73
N LEU A 5 -9.74 -8.13 -6.46
CA LEU A 5 -8.41 -7.77 -5.96
C LEU A 5 -8.12 -8.60 -4.70
N LEU A 6 -6.97 -9.27 -4.66
CA LEU A 6 -6.39 -9.78 -3.43
C LEU A 6 -5.62 -8.66 -2.74
N VAL A 7 -5.96 -8.36 -1.49
CA VAL A 7 -5.21 -7.45 -0.62
C VAL A 7 -4.61 -8.30 0.50
N LEU A 8 -3.31 -8.54 0.44
CA LEU A 8 -2.56 -9.24 1.48
C LEU A 8 -1.97 -8.20 2.44
N LEU A 9 -2.24 -8.35 3.74
CA LEU A 9 -1.68 -7.51 4.80
C LEU A 9 -0.75 -8.39 5.63
N ASP A 10 0.53 -8.04 5.66
CA ASP A 10 1.54 -8.72 6.46
C ASP A 10 2.54 -7.73 7.06
N LEU A 11 3.23 -8.14 8.13
CA LEU A 11 4.24 -7.38 8.87
C LEU A 11 3.84 -5.96 9.28
N LEU A 12 2.55 -5.77 9.61
CA LEU A 12 2.02 -4.50 10.12
C LEU A 12 2.23 -4.38 11.64
N GLY A 13 2.42 -3.13 12.11
CA GLY A 13 2.55 -2.80 13.54
C GLY A 13 3.92 -2.23 13.93
N GLY A 14 4.92 -2.34 13.05
CA GLY A 14 6.20 -1.64 13.23
C GLY A 14 6.07 -0.12 13.07
N PRO A 15 6.98 0.67 13.66
CA PRO A 15 6.98 2.12 13.49
C PRO A 15 7.34 2.51 12.05
N SER A 16 6.73 3.60 11.56
CA SER A 16 7.06 4.23 10.27
C SER A 16 7.11 3.26 9.07
N PRO A 17 6.04 2.47 8.81
CA PRO A 17 6.03 1.54 7.68
C PRO A 17 6.16 2.30 6.35
N ALA A 18 6.83 1.68 5.39
CA ALA A 18 7.01 2.21 4.04
C ALA A 18 6.42 1.23 3.02
N ILE A 19 5.15 1.43 2.68
CA ILE A 19 4.39 0.57 1.78
C ILE A 19 4.52 1.09 0.35
N HIS A 20 4.95 0.23 -0.58
CA HIS A 20 5.23 0.60 -1.97
C HIS A 20 4.30 -0.13 -2.94
N SER A 21 4.18 0.40 -4.15
CA SER A 21 3.44 -0.29 -5.22
C SER A 21 4.32 -1.37 -5.86
N HIS A 22 4.00 -2.65 -5.60
CA HIS A 22 4.76 -3.77 -6.15
C HIS A 22 4.35 -4.18 -7.57
N PHE A 23 3.09 -3.95 -7.97
CA PHE A 23 2.55 -4.44 -9.25
C PHE A 23 1.92 -3.31 -10.06
N SER A 24 2.31 -3.18 -11.32
CA SER A 24 1.75 -2.18 -12.25
C SER A 24 0.24 -2.36 -12.47
N ARG A 25 -0.23 -3.61 -12.54
CA ARG A 25 -1.65 -3.95 -12.76
C ARG A 25 -2.57 -3.39 -11.66
N THR A 26 -2.09 -3.35 -10.41
CA THR A 26 -2.86 -2.88 -9.25
C THR A 26 -2.44 -1.48 -8.78
N HIS A 27 -1.56 -0.79 -9.51
CA HIS A 27 -1.03 0.52 -9.12
C HIS A 27 -2.13 1.58 -8.89
N HIS A 28 -3.18 1.57 -9.70
CA HIS A 28 -4.29 2.51 -9.53
C HIS A 28 -5.06 2.29 -8.21
N TRP A 29 -5.14 1.05 -7.70
CA TRP A 29 -5.71 0.75 -6.38
C TRP A 29 -4.77 1.21 -5.26
N PHE A 30 -3.45 1.06 -5.44
CA PHE A 30 -2.46 1.61 -4.52
C PHE A 30 -2.58 3.15 -4.40
N LEU A 31 -2.72 3.86 -5.53
CA LEU A 31 -2.92 5.32 -5.52
C LEU A 31 -4.20 5.74 -4.78
N ARG A 32 -5.26 4.91 -4.83
CA ARG A 32 -6.48 5.15 -4.03
C ARG A 32 -6.18 5.07 -2.53
N LEU A 33 -5.40 4.10 -2.08
CA LEU A 33 -4.99 4.00 -0.67
C LEU A 33 -4.13 5.19 -0.24
N ALA A 34 -3.16 5.60 -1.06
CA ALA A 34 -2.36 6.80 -0.81
C ALA A 34 -3.21 8.08 -0.72
N THR A 35 -4.21 8.21 -1.60
CA THR A 35 -5.17 9.34 -1.56
C THR A 35 -6.02 9.33 -0.29
N ILE A 36 -6.46 8.14 0.16
CA ILE A 36 -7.20 7.99 1.42
C ILE A 36 -6.32 8.43 2.59
N GLU A 37 -5.07 7.96 2.67
CA GLU A 37 -4.12 8.38 3.70
C GLU A 37 -3.96 9.92 3.71
N GLN A 38 -3.67 10.52 2.55
CA GLN A 38 -3.49 11.97 2.44
C GLN A 38 -4.73 12.74 2.92
N ARG A 39 -5.93 12.27 2.58
CA ARG A 39 -7.18 12.88 3.03
C ARG A 39 -7.33 12.77 4.55
N LEU A 40 -7.06 11.61 5.14
CA LEU A 40 -7.17 11.41 6.58
C LEU A 40 -6.16 12.27 7.36
N ARG A 41 -4.91 12.38 6.86
CA ARG A 41 -3.90 13.29 7.43
C ARG A 41 -4.34 14.74 7.40
N ARG A 42 -4.83 15.23 6.26
CA ARG A 42 -5.31 16.61 6.11
C ARG A 42 -6.48 16.94 7.03
N LEU A 43 -7.33 15.95 7.33
CA LEU A 43 -8.46 16.10 8.24
C LEU A 43 -8.06 15.95 9.73
N GLY A 44 -6.79 15.63 10.03
CA GLY A 44 -6.35 15.38 11.41
C GLY A 44 -6.92 14.10 12.02
N LEU A 45 -7.33 13.13 11.19
CA LEU A 45 -7.97 11.88 11.63
C LEU A 45 -7.00 10.73 11.86
N LEU A 46 -5.70 10.94 11.62
CA LEU A 46 -4.65 9.96 11.88
C LEU A 46 -3.80 10.41 13.06
N HIS A 47 -3.43 9.45 13.91
CA HIS A 47 -2.39 9.65 14.91
C HIS A 47 -1.02 9.60 14.22
N ALA A 48 -0.68 10.71 13.56
CA ALA A 48 0.60 10.92 12.89
C ALA A 48 0.98 12.40 13.01
N LEU A 49 2.26 12.68 13.24
CA LEU A 49 2.78 14.05 13.23
C LEU A 49 2.83 14.59 11.80
N PRO A 50 2.74 15.92 11.59
CA PRO A 50 2.93 16.53 10.27
C PRO A 50 4.29 16.22 9.64
N SER A 51 5.32 15.97 10.47
CA SER A 51 6.65 15.56 10.03
C SER A 51 6.77 14.08 9.71
N ASP A 52 5.82 13.25 10.14
CA ASP A 52 5.88 11.82 9.90
C ASP A 52 5.69 11.57 8.41
N PRO A 53 6.55 10.75 7.80
CA PRO A 53 6.39 10.45 6.40
C PRO A 53 5.10 9.65 6.15
N PRO A 54 4.54 9.70 4.92
CA PRO A 54 3.39 8.90 4.56
C PRO A 54 3.70 7.39 4.62
N PHE A 55 2.71 6.59 4.97
CA PHE A 55 2.80 5.12 4.94
C PHE A 55 2.94 4.63 3.50
N PHE A 56 2.15 5.18 2.58
CA PHE A 56 2.21 4.82 1.16
C PHE A 56 3.24 5.69 0.42
N ARG A 57 4.31 5.06 -0.08
CA ARG A 57 5.40 5.71 -0.81
C ARG A 57 5.19 5.62 -2.31
N LEU A 58 5.30 6.76 -2.98
CA LEU A 58 5.18 6.84 -4.45
C LEU A 58 6.46 6.43 -5.19
N SER A 59 7.53 6.12 -4.45
CA SER A 59 8.76 5.53 -5.00
C SER A 59 8.53 4.08 -5.47
N PRO A 60 9.35 3.57 -6.39
CA PRO A 60 9.35 2.15 -6.75
C PRO A 60 9.58 1.26 -5.52
N ALA A 61 9.00 0.06 -5.53
CA ALA A 61 9.31 -0.94 -4.53
C ALA A 61 10.81 -1.30 -4.60
N PRO A 62 11.48 -1.50 -3.44
CA PRO A 62 12.92 -1.76 -3.39
C PRO A 62 13.31 -3.13 -3.99
N GLY A 63 12.35 -4.05 -4.12
CA GLY A 63 12.56 -5.36 -4.71
C GLY A 63 11.29 -6.21 -4.72
N PRO A 64 11.36 -7.40 -5.33
CA PRO A 64 10.30 -8.40 -5.22
C PRO A 64 10.22 -8.92 -3.78
N VAL A 65 9.03 -9.41 -3.42
CA VAL A 65 8.75 -10.07 -2.14
C VAL A 65 8.05 -11.37 -2.49
N GLU A 66 8.52 -12.49 -1.94
CA GLU A 66 7.84 -13.78 -2.05
C GLU A 66 7.04 -14.02 -0.77
N ASP A 67 5.75 -14.28 -0.94
CA ASP A 67 4.78 -14.41 0.16
C ASP A 67 3.52 -15.11 -0.37
N ASP A 68 2.46 -15.23 0.44
CA ASP A 68 1.22 -15.94 0.14
C ASP A 68 0.47 -15.45 -1.12
N HIS A 69 0.84 -14.28 -1.65
CA HIS A 69 0.30 -13.78 -2.92
C HIS A 69 0.84 -14.52 -4.16
N VAL A 70 1.97 -15.24 -4.06
CA VAL A 70 2.64 -15.88 -5.20
C VAL A 70 1.72 -16.84 -5.98
N PRO A 71 0.98 -17.77 -5.35
CA PRO A 71 0.09 -18.68 -6.08
C PRO A 71 -1.09 -17.98 -6.77
N PHE A 72 -1.51 -16.82 -6.28
CA PHE A 72 -2.57 -16.02 -6.90
C PHE A 72 -2.04 -15.21 -8.07
N LEU A 73 -0.85 -14.62 -7.93
CA LEU A 73 -0.18 -13.89 -9.00
C LEU A 73 0.10 -14.80 -10.21
N GLN A 74 0.47 -16.06 -9.97
CA GLN A 74 0.71 -17.06 -11.02
C GLN A 74 -0.56 -17.50 -11.75
N ARG A 75 -1.73 -17.46 -11.09
CA ARG A 75 -3.00 -17.97 -11.63
C ARG A 75 -3.93 -16.90 -12.19
N GLY A 76 -3.67 -15.63 -11.89
CA GLY A 76 -4.49 -14.49 -12.34
C GLY A 76 -5.90 -14.50 -11.77
#